data_AF-A0A2S7WI61-F1
#
_entry.id   AF-A0A2S7WI61-F1
#
_cell.length_a   1.000
_cell.length_b   1.000
_cell.length_c   1.000
_cell.angle_alpha   90.00
_cell.angle_beta   90.00
_cell.angle_gamma   90.00
#
_symmetry.space_group_name_H-M   'P 1'
#
loop_
_entity.id
_entity.type
_entity.pdbx_description
1 polymer ?
#
loop_
_entity_poly.entity_id
_entity_poly.type
_entity_poly.pdbx_seq_one_letter_code
_entity_poly.pdbx_strand_id
1 'polypeptide(L)'
;MQKDVSCGIDTAQKTDIYLPKDAKSFGKQNYTIVFLNGGGYYISDKSEEERYIELYLKKGVNVVNLNYRLKKGIPIVTTDLTGCVTIETKKLSQPK
;
A
#
# COMPACT_ATOMS: atom_id res chain seq x y z
N MET A 1 1.87 10.26 7.53
CA MET A 1 0.88 9.42 6.84
C MET A 1 0.42 10.20 5.62
N GLN A 2 0.35 9.56 4.46
CA GLN A 2 -0.22 10.11 3.23
C GLN A 2 -1.39 9.19 2.85
N LYS A 3 -2.60 9.73 2.71
CA LYS A 3 -3.79 8.95 2.34
C LYS A 3 -4.19 9.22 0.90
N ASP A 4 -4.82 8.24 0.28
CA ASP A 4 -5.42 8.32 -1.06
C ASP A 4 -4.47 8.81 -2.16
N VAL A 5 -3.19 8.44 -2.06
CA VAL A 5 -2.18 8.71 -3.08
C VAL A 5 -2.54 7.92 -4.33
N SER A 6 -2.65 8.58 -5.48
CA SER A 6 -2.93 7.88 -6.73
C SER A 6 -1.75 6.99 -7.13
N CYS A 7 -2.06 5.74 -7.48
CA CYS A 7 -1.12 4.78 -8.05
C CYS A 7 -1.54 4.32 -9.45
N GLY A 8 -2.58 4.92 -10.03
CA GLY A 8 -3.09 4.58 -11.35
C GLY A 8 -3.92 5.71 -11.97
N ILE A 9 -4.63 5.38 -13.04
CA ILE A 9 -5.47 6.34 -13.77
C ILE A 9 -6.88 6.39 -13.16
N ASP A 10 -7.37 5.24 -12.69
CA ASP A 10 -8.71 5.14 -12.12
C ASP A 10 -8.75 5.65 -10.68
N THR A 11 -9.85 6.31 -10.32
CA THR A 11 -10.08 6.85 -8.98
C THR A 11 -10.05 5.82 -7.86
N ALA A 12 -10.26 4.53 -8.16
CA ALA A 12 -10.15 3.44 -7.19
C ALA A 12 -8.70 2.96 -6.97
N GLN A 13 -7.75 3.31 -7.86
CA GLN A 13 -6.35 2.92 -7.75
C GLN A 13 -5.61 3.89 -6.82
N LYS A 14 -5.81 3.70 -5.53
CA LYS A 14 -5.30 4.57 -4.46
C LYS A 14 -4.52 3.79 -3.42
N THR A 15 -3.55 4.46 -2.81
CA THR A 15 -2.75 3.90 -1.72
C THR A 15 -2.72 4.81 -0.51
N ASP A 16 -2.60 4.21 0.66
CA ASP A 16 -2.18 4.90 1.86
C ASP A 16 -0.75 4.50 2.20
N ILE A 17 0.09 5.50 2.47
CA ILE A 17 1.50 5.33 2.79
C ILE A 17 1.73 5.72 4.24
N TYR A 18 2.15 4.73 5.02
CA TYR A 18 2.47 4.86 6.43
C TYR A 18 3.96 4.70 6.63
N LEU A 19 4.59 5.74 7.18
CA LEU A 19 5.99 5.74 7.53
C LEU A 19 6.10 5.84 9.06
N PRO A 20 6.96 5.05 9.71
CA PRO A 20 7.19 5.15 11.14
C PRO A 20 7.84 6.49 11.48
N LYS A 21 7.48 7.09 12.63
CA LYS A 21 8.01 8.39 13.06
C LYS A 21 9.53 8.35 13.23
N ASP A 22 10.05 7.22 13.68
CA ASP A 22 11.48 7.00 13.91
C ASP A 22 12.15 6.21 12.78
N ALA A 23 11.64 6.28 11.54
CA ALA A 23 12.20 5.54 10.40
C ALA A 23 13.74 5.66 10.25
N LYS A 24 14.32 6.78 10.70
CA LYS A 24 15.77 7.04 10.67
C LYS A 24 16.57 6.22 11.71
N SER A 25 15.97 5.75 12.81
CA SER A 25 16.67 5.00 13.86
C SER A 25 16.81 3.50 13.57
N PHE A 26 16.09 2.97 12.57
CA PHE A 26 16.09 1.53 12.25
C PHE A 26 17.21 1.08 11.28
N GLY A 27 18.15 1.97 10.96
CA GLY A 27 19.35 1.63 10.18
C GLY A 27 19.05 1.15 8.76
N LYS A 28 19.83 0.16 8.26
CA LYS A 28 19.71 -0.38 6.88
C LYS A 28 18.44 -1.21 6.63
N GLN A 29 17.61 -1.45 7.64
CA GLN A 29 16.41 -2.29 7.53
C GLN A 29 15.17 -1.44 7.21
N ASN A 30 15.14 -0.83 6.02
CA ASN A 30 14.00 -0.05 5.53
C ASN A 30 12.99 -0.95 4.80
N TYR A 31 12.45 -1.95 5.50
CA TYR A 31 11.47 -2.85 4.91
C TYR A 31 10.13 -2.15 4.70
N THR A 32 9.48 -2.49 3.59
CA THR A 32 8.12 -2.04 3.29
C THR A 32 7.23 -3.25 3.14
N ILE A 33 6.13 -3.26 3.89
CA ILE A 33 5.05 -4.21 3.70
C ILE A 33 4.04 -3.59 2.75
N VAL A 34 3.65 -4.36 1.75
CA VAL A 34 2.56 -4.02 0.84
C VAL A 34 1.34 -4.82 1.28
N PHE A 35 0.32 -4.12 1.78
CA PHE A 35 -0.92 -4.72 2.25
C PHE A 35 -1.96 -4.72 1.14
N LEU A 36 -2.56 -5.89 0.93
CA LEU A 36 -3.58 -6.16 -0.07
C LEU A 36 -4.81 -6.68 0.67
N ASN A 37 -5.91 -5.93 0.60
CA ASN A 37 -7.16 -6.36 1.22
C ASN A 37 -7.78 -7.56 0.46
N GLY A 38 -8.54 -8.35 1.20
CA GLY A 38 -9.23 -9.54 0.70
C GLY A 38 -10.53 -9.23 -0.03
N GLY A 39 -11.58 -10.01 0.25
CA GLY A 39 -12.91 -9.75 -0.33
C GLY A 39 -13.12 -10.31 -1.75
N GLY A 40 -12.23 -11.20 -2.19
CA GLY A 40 -12.37 -11.94 -3.45
C GLY A 40 -12.41 -11.07 -4.71
N TYR A 41 -11.95 -9.82 -4.62
CA TYR A 41 -12.02 -8.79 -5.66
C TYR A 41 -13.42 -8.21 -5.94
N TYR A 42 -14.38 -8.41 -5.04
CA TYR A 42 -15.75 -7.89 -5.18
C TYR A 42 -16.14 -6.87 -4.11
N ILE A 43 -15.51 -6.93 -2.93
CA ILE A 43 -15.82 -6.13 -1.74
C ILE A 43 -14.52 -5.77 -0.98
N SER A 44 -14.67 -5.02 0.12
CA SER A 44 -13.61 -4.47 0.99
C SER A 44 -12.99 -3.16 0.50
N ASP A 45 -12.30 -2.48 1.40
CA ASP A 45 -11.62 -1.20 1.16
C ASP A 45 -10.39 -1.12 2.09
N LYS A 46 -9.32 -0.48 1.63
CA LYS A 46 -8.08 -0.33 2.40
C LYS A 46 -8.31 0.29 3.79
N SER A 47 -9.31 1.14 3.95
CA SER A 47 -9.64 1.78 5.24
C SER A 47 -10.06 0.79 6.33
N GLU A 48 -10.56 -0.39 5.97
CA GLU A 48 -10.97 -1.44 6.91
C GLU A 48 -9.77 -2.10 7.61
N GLU A 49 -8.57 -1.96 7.03
CA GLU A 49 -7.35 -2.66 7.44
C GLU A 49 -6.43 -1.81 8.32
N GLU A 50 -6.76 -0.53 8.54
CA GLU A 50 -5.91 0.42 9.27
C GLU A 50 -5.53 -0.08 10.67
N ARG A 51 -6.41 -0.83 11.33
CA ARG A 51 -6.16 -1.40 12.67
C ARG A 51 -4.97 -2.35 12.73
N TYR A 52 -4.62 -3.02 11.63
CA TYR A 52 -3.50 -3.95 11.59
C TYR A 52 -2.17 -3.25 11.26
N ILE A 53 -2.23 -2.05 10.67
CA ILE A 53 -1.07 -1.30 10.20
C ILE A 53 -0.22 -0.78 11.35
N GLU A 54 -0.86 -0.34 12.45
CA GLU A 54 -0.18 0.31 13.57
C GLU A 54 0.92 -0.57 14.18
N LEU A 55 0.69 -1.88 14.26
CA LEU A 55 1.65 -2.84 14.81
C LEU A 55 2.96 -2.90 14.00
N TYR A 56 2.88 -2.76 12.69
CA TYR A 56 4.06 -2.76 11.81
C TYR A 56 4.84 -1.44 11.94
N LEU A 57 4.14 -0.31 12.09
CA LEU A 57 4.77 0.98 12.30
C LEU A 57 5.53 1.03 13.63
N LYS A 58 4.99 0.42 14.70
CA LYS A 58 5.69 0.28 15.99
C LYS A 58 6.97 -0.55 15.89
N LYS A 59 7.08 -1.43 14.88
CA LYS A 59 8.28 -2.22 14.58
C LYS A 59 9.23 -1.53 13.60
N GLY A 60 8.96 -0.28 13.24
CA GLY A 60 9.82 0.48 12.32
C GLY A 60 9.67 0.11 10.84
N VAL A 61 8.57 -0.55 10.47
CA VAL A 61 8.33 -1.01 9.10
C VAL A 61 7.40 -0.03 8.37
N ASN A 62 7.73 0.33 7.12
CA ASN A 62 6.80 1.11 6.29
C ASN A 62 5.64 0.22 5.83
N VAL A 63 4.46 0.80 5.68
CA VAL A 63 3.31 0.09 5.12
C VAL A 63 2.74 0.89 3.96
N VAL A 64 2.50 0.20 2.85
CA VAL A 64 1.72 0.68 1.71
C VAL A 64 0.45 -0.16 1.68
N ASN A 65 -0.70 0.47 1.89
CA ASN A 65 -2.01 -0.20 1.89
C ASN A 65 -2.77 0.20 0.63
N LEU A 66 -3.16 -0.78 -0.19
CA LEU A 66 -3.65 -0.53 -1.55
C LEU A 66 -5.15 -0.78 -1.71
N ASN A 67 -5.76 0.06 -2.56
CA ASN A 67 -7.01 -0.23 -3.23
C ASN A 67 -6.79 -0.50 -4.73
N TYR A 68 -7.73 -1.24 -5.29
CA TYR A 68 -7.81 -1.60 -6.70
C TYR A 68 -9.28 -1.66 -7.13
N ARG A 69 -9.54 -1.70 -8.44
CA ARG A 69 -10.91 -1.73 -8.92
C ARG A 69 -11.58 -3.07 -8.62
N LEU A 70 -12.69 -3.03 -7.89
CA LEU A 70 -13.51 -4.22 -7.61
C LEU A 70 -14.48 -4.53 -8.75
N LYS A 71 -14.91 -5.79 -8.85
CA LYS A 71 -15.92 -6.27 -9.82
C LYS A 71 -15.55 -6.00 -11.29
N LYS A 72 -14.25 -5.98 -11.61
CA LYS A 72 -13.73 -5.80 -12.98
C LYS A 72 -13.16 -7.08 -13.59
N GLY A 73 -13.20 -8.19 -12.87
CA GLY A 73 -12.59 -9.46 -13.27
C GLY A 73 -11.09 -9.53 -12.94
N ILE A 74 -10.59 -10.76 -12.81
CA ILE A 74 -9.23 -11.04 -12.34
C ILE A 74 -8.14 -10.33 -13.18
N PRO A 75 -8.19 -10.31 -14.53
CA PRO A 75 -7.13 -9.69 -15.31
C PRO A 75 -6.95 -8.18 -15.03
N ILE A 76 -8.05 -7.46 -14.86
CA ILE A 76 -8.00 -6.02 -14.57
C ILE A 76 -7.46 -5.79 -13.16
N VAL A 77 -7.94 -6.54 -12.18
CA VAL A 77 -7.49 -6.43 -10.79
C VAL A 77 -6.00 -6.72 -10.66
N THR A 78 -5.52 -7.81 -11.26
CA THR A 78 -4.09 -8.17 -11.22
C THR A 78 -3.22 -7.12 -11.92
N THR A 79 -3.72 -6.47 -12.98
CA THR A 79 -3.05 -5.36 -13.64
C THR A 79 -2.95 -4.15 -12.70
N ASP A 80 -4.05 -3.79 -12.03
CA ASP A 80 -4.07 -2.68 -11.07
C ASP A 80 -3.07 -2.92 -9.94
N LEU A 81 -3.09 -4.12 -9.36
CA LEU A 81 -2.19 -4.52 -8.28
C LEU A 81 -0.73 -4.46 -8.72
N THR A 82 -0.40 -5.08 -9.86
CA THR A 82 0.97 -5.10 -10.37
C THR A 82 1.48 -3.68 -10.65
N GLY A 83 0.65 -2.84 -11.27
CA GLY A 83 0.98 -1.44 -11.58
C GLY A 83 1.25 -0.63 -10.31
N CYS A 84 0.31 -0.66 -9.37
CA CYS A 84 0.42 0.11 -8.14
C CYS A 84 1.59 -0.37 -7.27
N VAL A 85 1.81 -1.68 -7.11
CA VAL A 85 2.96 -2.22 -6.38
C VAL A 85 4.28 -1.80 -7.03
N THR A 86 4.38 -1.85 -8.35
CA THR A 86 5.58 -1.42 -9.08
C THR A 86 5.87 0.06 -8.86
N ILE A 87 4.84 0.92 -8.89
CA ILE A 87 4.98 2.36 -8.69
C ILE A 87 5.47 2.66 -7.26
N GLU A 88 4.83 2.08 -6.26
CA GLU A 88 5.16 2.39 -4.85
C GLU A 88 6.52 1.81 -4.43
N THR A 89 6.86 0.61 -4.87
CA THR A 89 8.19 0.02 -4.60
C THR A 89 9.32 0.86 -5.22
N LYS A 90 9.14 1.38 -6.44
CA LYS A 90 10.10 2.30 -7.06
C LYS A 90 10.25 3.59 -6.27
N LYS A 91 9.15 4.23 -5.87
CA LYS A 91 9.17 5.47 -5.07
C LYS A 91 9.92 5.28 -3.75
N LEU A 92 9.71 4.16 -3.07
CA LEU A 92 10.31 3.89 -1.76
C LEU A 92 11.76 3.40 -1.82
N SER A 93 12.20 2.91 -2.97
CA SER A 93 13.59 2.47 -3.20
C SER A 93 14.53 3.60 -3.59
N GLN A 94 14.01 4.79 -3.93
CA GLN A 94 14.86 5.94 -4.24
C GLN A 94 15.54 6.47 -2.97
N PRO A 95 16.83 6.82 -3.03
CA PRO A 95 17.50 7.48 -1.90
C PRO A 95 16.78 8.79 -1.59
N LYS A 96 16.46 8.99 -0.30
CA LYS A 96 15.86 10.22 0.23
C LYS A 96 16.89 11.32 0.38
#